data_AF-A0A1B6HT66-F1
#
_entry.id   AF-A0A1B6HT66-F1
#
_cell.length_a   1.000
_cell.length_b   1.000
_cell.length_c   1.000
_cell.angle_alpha   90.00
_cell.angle_beta   90.00
_cell.angle_gamma   90.00
#
_symmetry.space_group_name_H-M   'P 1'
#
loop_
_entity.id
_entity.type
_entity.pdbx_description
1 polymer ?
#
loop_
_entity_poly.entity_id
_entity_poly.type
_entity_poly.pdbx_seq_one_letter_code
_entity_poly.pdbx_strand_id
1 'polypeptide(L)'
;KKSNLEYLEKEVGLHRFMPRPVLEAAKPKNLRKAIQAQFKRVAQLSESDCMFKFFELLRTQYNYHHEKFTCALGSGWSIPVEIVIGPDLGISYMTPRAPVLTKIAEFSSVLGLQTLVSDCDTHRKAMLQLRVAGAAETLTITCPTLAEAESLADLIDGYCRLINNNNTSLWSRK
;
A
#
# COMPACT_ATOMS: atom_id res chain seq x y z
N LYS A 1 29.45 2.09 23.10
CA LYS A 1 30.90 2.39 23.24
C LYS A 1 31.55 2.45 21.85
N LYS A 2 32.65 3.20 21.67
CA LYS A 2 33.34 3.34 20.35
C LYS A 2 33.72 1.99 19.72
N SER A 3 34.09 1.02 20.57
CA SER A 3 34.38 -0.38 20.23
C SER A 3 33.19 -1.13 19.60
N ASN A 4 31.96 -0.81 19.96
CA ASN A 4 30.78 -1.53 19.48
C ASN A 4 30.49 -1.22 18.00
N LEU A 5 30.77 0.01 17.57
CA LEU A 5 30.58 0.40 16.17
C LEU A 5 31.67 -0.19 15.27
N GLU A 6 32.89 -0.31 15.79
CA GLU A 6 33.98 -0.96 15.07
C GLU A 6 33.71 -2.47 14.87
N TYR A 7 33.14 -3.12 15.89
CA TYR A 7 32.65 -4.50 15.76
C TYR A 7 31.55 -4.62 14.70
N LEU A 8 30.54 -3.73 14.72
CA LEU A 8 29.48 -3.70 13.71
C LEU A 8 30.04 -3.49 12.30
N GLU A 9 31.05 -2.64 12.13
CA GLU A 9 31.68 -2.39 10.84
C GLU A 9 32.45 -3.62 10.31
N LYS A 10 33.18 -4.33 11.18
CA LYS A 10 34.08 -5.44 10.79
C LYS A 10 33.39 -6.79 10.71
N GLU A 11 32.60 -7.14 11.73
CA GLU A 11 32.06 -8.49 11.89
C GLU A 11 30.64 -8.64 11.31
N VAL A 12 29.85 -7.56 11.36
CA VAL A 12 28.44 -7.58 10.89
C VAL A 12 28.30 -6.96 9.51
N GLY A 13 29.00 -5.84 9.29
CA GLY A 13 28.94 -5.02 8.08
C GLY A 13 27.79 -4.02 8.09
N LEU A 14 28.12 -2.73 7.89
CA LEU A 14 27.11 -1.64 7.85
C LEU A 14 26.12 -1.75 6.68
N HIS A 15 26.45 -2.52 5.64
CA HIS A 15 25.58 -2.78 4.49
C HIS A 15 24.27 -3.50 4.87
N ARG A 16 24.21 -4.15 6.04
CA ARG A 16 22.97 -4.74 6.57
C ARG A 16 21.96 -3.70 7.06
N PHE A 17 22.43 -2.49 7.39
CA PHE A 17 21.60 -1.44 7.99
C PHE A 17 21.38 -0.23 7.09
N MET A 18 22.20 -0.08 6.05
CA MET A 18 22.19 1.11 5.18
C MET A 18 22.36 0.73 3.70
N PRO A 19 21.65 1.43 2.79
CA PRO A 19 21.83 1.25 1.36
C PRO A 19 23.26 1.52 0.92
N ARG A 20 23.75 0.74 -0.05
CA ARG A 20 25.09 0.87 -0.63
C ARG A 20 25.44 2.29 -1.09
N PRO A 21 24.54 3.05 -1.76
CA PRO A 21 24.85 4.44 -2.16
C PRO A 21 25.18 5.37 -0.98
N VAL A 22 24.59 5.15 0.20
CA VAL A 22 24.88 5.94 1.40
C VAL A 22 26.29 5.65 1.92
N LEU A 23 26.70 4.38 1.88
CA LEU A 23 28.02 3.94 2.32
C LEU A 23 29.14 4.44 1.39
N GLU A 24 28.89 4.45 0.08
CA GLU A 24 29.85 4.89 -0.93
C GLU A 24 29.98 6.43 -0.98
N ALA A 25 28.90 7.16 -0.75
CA ALA A 25 28.91 8.63 -0.77
C ALA A 25 29.55 9.25 0.48
N ALA A 26 29.53 8.56 1.63
CA ALA A 26 30.00 9.11 2.89
C ALA A 26 31.43 8.69 3.24
N LYS A 27 32.30 9.66 3.57
CA LYS A 27 33.62 9.34 4.14
C LYS A 27 33.44 8.52 5.44
N PRO A 28 34.14 7.39 5.64
CA PRO A 28 33.92 6.50 6.79
C PRO A 28 33.91 7.20 8.16
N LYS A 29 34.83 8.16 8.36
CA LYS A 29 34.91 8.96 9.59
C LYS A 29 33.66 9.82 9.83
N ASN A 30 33.09 10.40 8.78
CA ASN A 30 31.89 11.24 8.87
C ASN A 30 30.64 10.38 9.08
N LEU A 31 30.55 9.26 8.37
CA LEU A 31 29.48 8.28 8.55
C LEU A 31 29.44 7.77 10.00
N ARG A 32 30.61 7.37 10.53
CA ARG A 32 30.74 6.93 11.93
C ARG A 32 30.26 7.99 12.93
N LYS A 33 30.63 9.25 12.72
CA LYS A 33 30.16 10.38 13.54
C LYS A 33 28.64 10.56 13.44
N ALA A 34 28.08 10.47 12.24
CA ALA A 34 26.64 10.60 12.02
C ALA A 34 25.86 9.49 12.73
N ILE A 35 26.29 8.23 12.57
CA ILE A 35 25.70 7.07 13.25
C ILE A 35 25.74 7.26 14.77
N GLN A 36 26.90 7.62 15.33
CA GLN A 36 27.03 7.84 16.77
C GLN A 36 26.16 8.99 17.27
N ALA A 37 26.02 10.07 16.50
CA ALA A 37 25.17 11.19 16.84
C ALA A 37 23.68 10.81 16.84
N GLN A 38 23.21 10.08 15.81
CA GLN A 38 21.82 9.63 15.74
C GLN A 38 21.50 8.56 16.79
N PHE A 39 22.43 7.63 17.04
CA PHE A 39 22.25 6.58 18.03
C PHE A 39 21.94 7.14 19.42
N LYS A 40 22.59 8.26 19.82
CA LYS A 40 22.30 8.91 21.11
C LYS A 40 20.84 9.34 21.27
N ARG A 41 20.14 9.65 20.18
CA ARG A 41 18.73 10.07 20.20
C ARG A 41 17.78 8.90 20.45
N VAL A 42 18.21 7.69 20.10
CA VAL A 42 17.39 6.47 20.20
C VAL A 42 17.88 5.50 21.28
N ALA A 43 19.02 5.76 21.92
CA ALA A 43 19.66 4.86 22.87
C ALA A 43 18.83 4.55 24.12
N GLN A 44 17.84 5.38 24.45
CA GLN A 44 16.94 5.21 25.60
C GLN A 44 15.60 4.57 25.22
N LEU A 45 15.35 4.36 23.92
CA LEU A 45 14.11 3.76 23.45
C LEU A 45 14.14 2.26 23.75
N SER A 46 12.97 1.71 24.10
CA SER A 46 12.78 0.27 24.11
C SER A 46 12.88 -0.29 22.69
N GLU A 47 12.96 -1.61 22.56
CA GLU A 47 12.92 -2.27 21.24
C GLU A 47 11.63 -1.92 20.50
N SER A 48 10.48 -1.98 21.17
CA SER A 48 9.19 -1.61 20.59
C SER A 48 9.14 -0.15 20.14
N ASP A 49 9.66 0.77 20.96
CA ASP A 49 9.70 2.20 20.60
C ASP A 49 10.64 2.46 19.42
N CYS A 50 11.74 1.71 19.30
CA CYS A 50 12.61 1.76 18.13
C CYS A 50 11.86 1.32 16.87
N MET A 51 11.04 0.27 16.96
CA MET A 51 10.23 -0.22 15.84
C MET A 51 9.16 0.79 15.43
N PHE A 52 8.41 1.37 16.38
CA PHE A 52 7.47 2.45 16.08
C PHE A 52 8.18 3.65 15.44
N LYS A 53 9.33 4.05 15.99
CA LYS A 53 10.09 5.17 15.46
C LYS A 53 10.58 4.91 14.03
N PHE A 54 10.98 3.68 13.72
CA PHE A 54 11.35 3.28 12.38
C PHE A 54 10.19 3.47 11.40
N PHE A 55 8.99 2.97 11.73
CA PHE A 55 7.81 3.11 10.87
C PHE A 55 7.37 4.56 10.72
N GLU A 56 7.42 5.38 11.77
CA GLU A 56 7.18 6.82 11.69
C GLU A 56 8.09 7.50 10.67
N LEU A 57 9.39 7.20 10.72
CA LEU A 57 10.38 7.76 9.79
C LEU A 57 10.16 7.24 8.37
N LEU A 58 9.94 5.94 8.21
CA LEU A 58 9.73 5.30 6.91
C LEU A 58 8.50 5.88 6.21
N ARG A 59 7.41 6.11 6.94
CA ARG A 59 6.16 6.67 6.40
C ARG A 59 6.35 8.06 5.76
N THR A 60 7.36 8.82 6.18
CA THR A 60 7.66 10.13 5.56
C THR A 60 8.32 10.02 4.18
N GLN A 61 8.88 8.86 3.86
CA GLN A 61 9.63 8.63 2.63
C GLN A 61 8.95 7.62 1.70
N TYR A 62 8.19 6.69 2.26
CA TYR A 62 7.61 5.58 1.53
C TYR A 62 6.21 5.28 2.05
N ASN A 63 5.26 5.22 1.12
CA ASN A 63 3.87 4.90 1.41
C ASN A 63 3.67 3.38 1.38
N TYR A 64 4.04 2.71 2.48
CA TYR A 64 3.92 1.26 2.63
C TYR A 64 2.52 0.76 3.03
N HIS A 65 1.60 1.67 3.39
CA HIS A 65 0.30 1.31 3.96
C HIS A 65 -0.84 1.45 2.96
N HIS A 66 -0.55 1.92 1.75
CA HIS A 66 -1.51 2.02 0.65
C HIS A 66 -1.06 1.18 -0.54
N GLU A 67 -2.02 0.55 -1.20
CA GLU A 67 -1.81 -0.11 -2.48
C GLU A 67 -2.53 0.66 -3.60
N LYS A 68 -1.92 0.66 -4.78
CA LYS A 68 -2.36 1.46 -5.93
C LYS A 68 -2.57 0.59 -7.15
N PHE A 69 -3.68 0.79 -7.84
CA PHE A 69 -4.05 0.04 -9.04
C PHE A 69 -4.41 1.02 -10.16
N THR A 70 -3.74 0.92 -11.31
CA THR A 70 -4.11 1.70 -12.49
C THR A 70 -5.29 1.04 -13.18
N CYS A 71 -6.44 1.71 -13.20
CA CYS A 71 -7.72 1.14 -13.64
C CYS A 71 -8.54 2.16 -14.42
N ALA A 72 -9.75 1.79 -14.83
CA ALA A 72 -10.75 2.72 -15.32
C ALA A 72 -12.07 2.57 -14.57
N LEU A 73 -12.71 3.68 -14.20
CA LEU A 73 -13.97 3.70 -13.46
C LEU A 73 -15.15 3.97 -14.41
N GLY A 74 -16.18 3.14 -14.35
CA GLY A 74 -17.42 3.27 -15.15
C GLY A 74 -17.73 2.02 -15.99
N SER A 75 -19.03 1.75 -16.21
CA SER A 75 -19.54 0.60 -16.97
C SER A 75 -19.80 0.90 -18.45
N GLY A 76 -19.89 2.18 -18.83
CA GLY A 76 -20.06 2.66 -20.21
C GLY A 76 -18.89 3.56 -20.63
N TRP A 77 -19.05 4.87 -20.42
CA TRP A 77 -17.93 5.81 -20.51
C TRP A 77 -17.02 5.63 -19.30
N SER A 78 -15.82 5.10 -19.52
CA SER A 78 -14.85 4.81 -18.45
C SER A 78 -13.79 5.90 -18.35
N ILE A 79 -13.45 6.30 -17.14
CA ILE A 79 -12.42 7.30 -16.85
C ILE A 79 -11.17 6.60 -16.31
N PRO A 80 -9.97 6.81 -16.90
CA PRO A 80 -8.72 6.31 -16.32
C PRO A 80 -8.46 6.92 -14.94
N VAL A 81 -8.18 6.06 -13.96
CA VAL A 81 -7.94 6.43 -12.57
C VAL A 81 -6.83 5.60 -11.96
N GLU A 82 -6.26 6.08 -10.86
CA GLU A 82 -5.50 5.25 -9.92
C GLU A 82 -6.41 4.98 -8.72
N ILE A 83 -6.80 3.72 -8.52
CA ILE A 83 -7.50 3.27 -7.31
C ILE A 83 -6.46 3.15 -6.20
N VAL A 84 -6.75 3.71 -5.04
CA VAL A 84 -5.90 3.67 -3.85
C VAL A 84 -6.68 3.05 -2.70
N ILE A 85 -6.13 1.97 -2.15
CA ILE A 85 -6.72 1.23 -1.04
C ILE A 85 -5.84 1.40 0.19
N GLY A 86 -6.44 1.77 1.33
CA GLY A 86 -5.70 1.96 2.57
C GLY A 86 -6.61 1.99 3.80
N PRO A 87 -6.08 1.69 5.00
CA PRO A 87 -6.89 1.65 6.22
C PRO A 87 -7.46 3.03 6.61
N ASP A 88 -6.74 4.10 6.29
CA ASP A 88 -7.12 5.50 6.53
C ASP A 88 -7.87 6.14 5.35
N LEU A 89 -7.80 5.51 4.16
CA LEU A 89 -8.38 6.04 2.93
C LEU A 89 -9.66 5.32 2.49
N GLY A 90 -9.94 4.13 3.02
CA GLY A 90 -10.96 3.25 2.49
C GLY A 90 -10.64 2.85 1.05
N ILE A 91 -11.67 2.82 0.21
CA ILE A 91 -11.57 2.68 -1.24
C ILE A 91 -11.62 4.10 -1.83
N SER A 92 -10.53 4.56 -2.42
CA SER A 92 -10.43 5.89 -3.00
C SER A 92 -9.86 5.84 -4.42
N TYR A 93 -10.00 6.93 -5.17
CA TYR A 93 -9.33 7.09 -6.46
C TYR A 93 -8.73 8.47 -6.61
N MET A 94 -7.78 8.60 -7.53
CA MET A 94 -7.34 9.87 -8.08
C MET A 94 -7.29 9.82 -9.61
N THR A 95 -7.34 10.99 -10.24
CA THR A 95 -7.25 11.09 -11.70
C THR A 95 -5.88 11.64 -12.11
N PRO A 96 -5.36 11.30 -13.30
CA PRO A 96 -4.12 11.89 -13.79
C PRO A 96 -4.15 13.42 -13.91
N ARG A 97 -5.34 13.99 -14.10
CA ARG A 97 -5.54 15.43 -14.29
C ARG A 97 -5.69 16.21 -12.98
N ALA A 98 -6.05 15.51 -11.89
CA ALA A 98 -6.24 16.08 -10.57
C ALA A 98 -5.83 15.03 -9.52
N PRO A 99 -4.61 15.12 -8.96
CA PRO A 99 -4.05 14.14 -8.03
C PRO A 99 -4.62 14.31 -6.60
N VAL A 100 -5.90 14.64 -6.49
CA VAL A 100 -6.62 14.73 -5.22
C VAL A 100 -7.37 13.42 -5.02
N LEU A 101 -7.17 12.78 -3.86
CA LEU A 101 -7.89 11.57 -3.50
C LEU A 101 -9.38 11.88 -3.29
N THR A 102 -10.21 11.12 -4.00
CA THR A 102 -11.67 11.14 -3.86
C THR A 102 -12.11 9.78 -3.32
N LYS A 103 -12.80 9.79 -2.17
CA LYS A 103 -13.29 8.57 -1.53
C LYS A 103 -14.49 8.01 -2.30
N ILE A 104 -14.42 6.71 -2.60
CA ILE A 104 -15.51 5.93 -3.22
C ILE A 104 -16.40 5.36 -2.12
N ALA A 105 -15.78 4.65 -1.16
CA ALA A 105 -16.50 3.92 -0.12
C ALA A 105 -15.60 3.63 1.08
N GLU A 106 -16.22 3.55 2.26
CA GLU A 106 -15.64 2.84 3.40
C GLU A 106 -15.83 1.33 3.21
N PHE A 107 -14.91 0.52 3.75
CA PHE A 107 -15.01 -0.94 3.69
C PHE A 107 -16.25 -1.49 4.41
N SER A 108 -16.67 -0.84 5.50
CA SER A 108 -17.90 -1.19 6.23
C SER A 108 -19.18 -0.96 5.41
N SER A 109 -19.11 -0.15 4.35
CA SER A 109 -20.23 0.13 3.46
C SER A 109 -20.27 -0.81 2.25
N VAL A 110 -19.29 -1.70 2.06
CA VAL A 110 -19.29 -2.65 0.95
C VAL A 110 -20.26 -3.79 1.24
N LEU A 111 -21.18 -4.03 0.30
CA LEU A 111 -22.21 -5.07 0.40
C LEU A 111 -21.91 -6.30 -0.45
N GLY A 112 -21.02 -6.18 -1.44
CA GLY A 112 -20.68 -7.28 -2.34
C GLY A 112 -19.62 -6.91 -3.35
N LEU A 113 -18.80 -7.90 -3.69
CA LEU A 113 -17.72 -7.83 -4.67
C LEU A 113 -17.92 -8.93 -5.72
N GLN A 114 -17.75 -8.57 -6.99
CA GLN A 114 -17.82 -9.54 -8.06
C GLN A 114 -16.75 -9.26 -9.12
N THR A 115 -15.89 -10.24 -9.38
CA THR A 115 -15.00 -10.19 -10.55
C THR A 115 -15.72 -10.79 -11.77
N LEU A 116 -15.56 -10.13 -12.91
CA LEU A 116 -16.15 -10.51 -14.19
C LEU A 116 -15.10 -10.41 -15.30
N VAL A 117 -15.17 -11.31 -16.26
CA VAL A 117 -14.42 -11.23 -17.51
C VAL A 117 -15.39 -11.09 -18.67
N SER A 118 -15.18 -10.16 -19.59
CA SER A 118 -16.03 -10.06 -20.78
C SER A 118 -15.79 -11.24 -21.73
N ASP A 119 -16.89 -11.78 -22.28
CA ASP A 119 -16.90 -12.92 -23.21
C ASP A 119 -16.47 -12.55 -24.65
N CYS A 120 -15.70 -11.47 -24.82
CA CYS A 120 -15.24 -11.00 -26.12
C CYS A 120 -13.77 -11.39 -26.32
N ASP A 121 -13.49 -12.32 -27.24
CA ASP A 121 -12.13 -12.79 -27.51
C ASP A 121 -11.19 -11.67 -28.02
N THR A 122 -11.72 -10.64 -28.67
CA THR A 122 -10.94 -9.50 -29.17
C THR A 122 -10.83 -8.34 -28.20
N HIS A 123 -11.75 -8.24 -27.22
CA HIS A 123 -11.82 -7.14 -26.24
C HIS A 123 -12.13 -7.67 -24.84
N ARG A 124 -11.34 -8.66 -24.41
CA ARG A 124 -11.45 -9.22 -23.05
C ARG A 124 -11.09 -8.12 -22.04
N LYS A 125 -12.06 -7.79 -21.19
CA LYS A 125 -11.94 -6.82 -20.10
C LYS A 125 -12.15 -7.56 -18.79
N ALA A 126 -11.21 -7.39 -17.87
CA ALA A 126 -11.38 -7.81 -16.49
C ALA A 126 -12.02 -6.66 -15.71
N MET A 127 -13.07 -6.95 -14.95
CA MET A 127 -13.81 -5.97 -14.19
C MET A 127 -14.01 -6.43 -12.75
N LEU A 128 -13.96 -5.48 -11.82
CA LEU A 128 -14.44 -5.63 -10.46
C LEU A 128 -15.70 -4.77 -10.30
N GLN A 129 -16.79 -5.41 -9.90
CA GLN A 129 -18.03 -4.77 -9.52
C GLN A 129 -18.14 -4.66 -8.01
N LEU A 130 -18.48 -3.46 -7.54
CA LEU A 130 -18.59 -3.10 -6.13
C LEU A 130 -20.00 -2.61 -5.83
N ARG A 131 -20.72 -3.33 -4.96
CA ARG A 131 -21.99 -2.89 -4.42
C ARG A 131 -21.75 -2.16 -3.10
N VAL A 132 -22.17 -0.91 -3.01
CA VAL A 132 -21.95 -0.05 -1.85
C VAL A 132 -23.29 0.36 -1.25
N ALA A 133 -23.41 0.33 0.08
CA ALA A 133 -24.59 0.78 0.80
C ALA A 133 -24.88 2.25 0.47
N GLY A 134 -26.15 2.55 0.15
CA GLY A 134 -26.59 3.89 -0.24
C GLY A 134 -26.29 4.28 -1.70
N ALA A 135 -25.53 3.49 -2.44
CA ALA A 135 -25.36 3.69 -3.89
C ALA A 135 -26.49 2.99 -4.66
N ALA A 136 -27.16 3.72 -5.56
CA ALA A 136 -28.23 3.16 -6.40
C ALA A 136 -27.69 2.20 -7.47
N GLU A 137 -26.48 2.46 -7.97
CA GLU A 137 -25.83 1.68 -9.02
C GLU A 137 -24.60 0.94 -8.50
N THR A 138 -24.30 -0.19 -9.13
CA THR A 138 -23.07 -0.95 -8.86
C THR A 138 -21.90 -0.27 -9.55
N LEU A 139 -20.87 0.08 -8.78
CA LEU A 139 -19.65 0.66 -9.32
C LEU A 139 -18.86 -0.40 -10.08
N THR A 140 -18.38 -0.06 -11.27
CA THR A 140 -17.57 -0.97 -12.10
C THR A 140 -16.18 -0.37 -12.27
N ILE A 141 -15.17 -1.16 -11.89
CA ILE A 141 -13.75 -0.86 -12.07
C ILE A 141 -13.22 -1.83 -13.11
N THR A 142 -12.75 -1.31 -14.25
CA THR A 142 -12.07 -2.12 -15.27
C THR A 142 -10.57 -2.14 -14.96
N CYS A 143 -10.02 -3.34 -14.85
CA CYS A 143 -8.60 -3.57 -14.60
C CYS A 143 -7.89 -4.02 -15.90
N PRO A 144 -6.57 -3.78 -16.03
CA PRO A 144 -5.82 -4.21 -17.22
C PRO A 144 -5.80 -5.74 -17.39
N THR A 145 -5.77 -6.48 -16.29
CA THR A 145 -5.77 -7.94 -16.28
C THR A 145 -6.73 -8.53 -15.25
N LEU A 146 -7.09 -9.81 -15.43
CA LEU A 146 -7.88 -10.55 -14.43
C LEU A 146 -7.12 -10.65 -13.11
N ALA A 147 -5.81 -10.92 -13.15
CA ALA A 147 -4.98 -11.02 -11.95
C ALA A 147 -5.00 -9.71 -11.12
N GLU A 148 -5.00 -8.54 -11.78
CA GLU A 148 -5.14 -7.26 -11.07
C GLU A 148 -6.55 -7.05 -10.50
N ALA A 149 -7.60 -7.47 -11.23
CA ALA A 149 -8.97 -7.42 -10.72
C ALA A 149 -9.15 -8.32 -9.49
N GLU A 150 -8.58 -9.53 -9.51
CA GLU A 150 -8.62 -10.47 -8.40
C GLU A 150 -7.76 -10.00 -7.22
N SER A 151 -6.59 -9.42 -7.47
CA SER A 151 -5.74 -8.82 -6.43
C SER A 151 -6.45 -7.66 -5.74
N LEU A 152 -7.08 -6.76 -6.50
CA LEU A 152 -7.88 -5.66 -5.95
C LEU A 152 -9.08 -6.17 -5.16
N ALA A 153 -9.79 -7.19 -5.67
CA ALA A 153 -10.92 -7.80 -4.99
C ALA A 153 -10.51 -8.46 -3.67
N ASP A 154 -9.42 -9.22 -3.66
CA ASP A 154 -8.89 -9.88 -2.47
C ASP A 154 -8.50 -8.88 -1.38
N LEU A 155 -7.83 -7.79 -1.77
CA LEU A 155 -7.45 -6.72 -0.84
C LEU A 155 -8.69 -6.05 -0.21
N ILE A 156 -9.68 -5.66 -1.02
CA ILE A 156 -10.90 -5.02 -0.52
C ILE A 156 -11.69 -5.99 0.38
N ASP A 157 -11.85 -7.25 -0.05
CA ASP A 157 -12.53 -8.29 0.72
C ASP A 157 -11.81 -8.56 2.06
N GLY A 158 -10.47 -8.57 2.07
CA GLY A 158 -9.66 -8.65 3.27
C GLY A 158 -9.94 -7.53 4.28
N TYR A 159 -9.98 -6.28 3.81
CA TYR A 159 -10.37 -5.15 4.67
C TYR A 159 -11.82 -5.24 5.15
N CYS A 160 -12.76 -5.66 4.29
CA CYS A 160 -14.16 -5.84 4.67
C CYS A 160 -14.30 -6.87 5.79
N ARG A 161 -13.61 -8.01 5.69
CA ARG A 161 -13.59 -9.03 6.75
C ARG A 161 -13.00 -8.51 8.05
N LEU A 162 -11.87 -7.80 7.96
CA LEU A 162 -11.16 -7.25 9.11
C LEU A 162 -12.02 -6.24 9.87
N ILE A 163 -12.64 -5.29 9.17
CA ILE A 163 -13.39 -4.19 9.78
C ILE A 163 -14.74 -4.66 10.32
N ASN A 164 -15.39 -5.59 9.64
CA ASN A 164 -16.69 -6.12 10.06
C ASN A 164 -16.57 -7.26 11.08
N ASN A 165 -15.35 -7.67 11.47
CA ASN A 165 -15.08 -8.85 12.31
C ASN A 165 -15.85 -10.10 11.83
N ASN A 166 -15.88 -10.30 10.51
CA ASN A 166 -16.61 -11.38 9.87
C ASN A 166 -15.70 -12.09 8.86
N ASN A 167 -15.53 -13.41 9.00
CA ASN A 167 -14.68 -14.19 8.11
C ASN A 167 -15.36 -14.58 6.79
N THR A 168 -16.63 -14.24 6.60
CA THR A 168 -17.36 -14.53 5.37
C THR A 168 -16.91 -13.57 4.28
N SER A 169 -16.45 -14.11 3.16
CA SER A 169 -16.08 -13.32 1.98
C SER A 169 -17.33 -12.70 1.33
N LEU A 170 -17.20 -11.44 0.90
CA LEU A 170 -18.17 -10.74 0.06
C LEU A 170 -17.86 -10.91 -1.43
N TRP A 171 -16.75 -11.58 -1.76
CA TRP A 171 -16.22 -11.72 -3.12
C TRP A 171 -16.69 -13.01 -3.81
N SER A 172 -17.27 -12.82 -4.99
CA SER A 172 -17.64 -13.87 -5.93
C SER A 172 -16.86 -13.72 -7.25
N ARG A 173 -16.50 -14.86 -7.86
CA ARG A 173 -15.84 -14.92 -9.18
C ARG A 173 -16.83 -15.44 -10.21
N LYS A 174 -16.96 -14.78 -11.35
CA LYS A 174 -17.85 -15.20 -12.43
C LYS A 174 -17.23 -15.00 -13.80
#